data_AF-A0A2H9P7Q0-F1
#
_entry.id   AF-A0A2H9P7Q0-F1
#
_cell.length_a   1.000
_cell.length_b   1.000
_cell.length_c   1.000
_cell.angle_alpha   90.00
_cell.angle_beta   90.00
_cell.angle_gamma   90.00
#
_symmetry.space_group_name_H-M   'P 1'
#
loop_
_entity.id
_entity.type
_entity.pdbx_description
1 polymer ?
#
loop_
_entity_poly.entity_id
_entity_poly.type
_entity_poly.pdbx_seq_one_letter_code
_entity_poly.pdbx_strand_id
1 'polypeptide(L)'
;MEEVKGFAVEKGLTAAQLVERFASSGLQATELAKAVRVVKEMKSAKATVFLTFTSNMVSSGLREVFAQLCRERFVDVVITNVGSIEEDAMKSLGGFQIASFDENDAALHAAGANRVGNIIIPN
;
A
#
# COMPACT_ATOMS: atom_id res chain seq x y z
N MET A 1 -14.17 -0.45 -29.43
CA MET A 1 -13.55 -1.46 -28.56
C MET A 1 -12.05 -1.32 -28.75
N GLU A 2 -11.29 -1.19 -27.66
CA GLU A 2 -9.82 -1.23 -27.74
C GLU A 2 -9.37 -2.69 -27.85
N GLU A 3 -8.35 -2.93 -28.69
CA GLU A 3 -7.75 -4.24 -28.89
C GLU A 3 -6.66 -4.48 -27.84
N VAL A 4 -6.53 -5.72 -27.36
CA VAL A 4 -5.45 -6.11 -26.45
C VAL A 4 -4.11 -6.01 -27.18
N LYS A 5 -3.19 -5.22 -26.63
CA LYS A 5 -1.86 -5.01 -27.19
C LYS A 5 -0.81 -5.13 -26.09
N GLY A 6 0.12 -6.05 -26.29
CA GLY A 6 1.33 -6.14 -25.48
C GLY A 6 2.32 -5.01 -25.78
N PHE A 7 3.41 -4.97 -25.02
CA PHE A 7 4.48 -3.98 -25.19
C PHE A 7 5.85 -4.61 -24.89
N ALA A 8 6.91 -4.05 -25.48
CA ALA A 8 8.28 -4.46 -25.17
C ALA A 8 8.78 -3.74 -23.91
N VAL A 9 9.61 -4.42 -23.12
CA VAL A 9 10.37 -3.78 -22.03
C VAL A 9 11.69 -3.30 -22.60
N GLU A 10 11.86 -1.99 -22.69
CA GLU A 10 13.02 -1.35 -23.31
C GLU A 10 13.99 -0.82 -22.24
N LYS A 11 15.27 -0.70 -22.60
CA LYS A 11 16.27 -0.09 -21.71
C LYS A 11 15.84 1.36 -21.40
N GLY A 12 15.71 1.67 -20.12
CA GLY A 12 15.30 3.00 -19.65
C GLY A 12 13.79 3.18 -19.45
N LEU A 13 12.98 2.12 -19.60
CA LEU A 13 11.56 2.17 -19.28
C LEU A 13 11.35 2.50 -17.79
N THR A 14 10.67 3.61 -17.50
CA THR A 14 10.35 4.01 -16.12
C THR A 14 9.13 3.26 -15.58
N ALA A 15 8.99 3.18 -14.25
CA ALA A 15 7.82 2.59 -13.61
C ALA A 15 6.50 3.29 -14.02
N ALA A 16 6.52 4.62 -14.20
CA ALA A 16 5.35 5.38 -14.66
C ALA A 16 4.94 4.98 -16.08
N GLN A 17 5.91 4.89 -17.00
CA GLN A 17 5.65 4.45 -18.38
C GLN A 17 5.20 2.99 -18.44
N LEU A 18 5.73 2.12 -17.57
CA LEU A 18 5.27 0.74 -17.46
C LEU A 18 3.78 0.67 -17.11
N VAL A 19 3.34 1.41 -16.08
CA VAL A 19 1.93 1.46 -15.68
C VAL A 19 1.04 2.08 -16.76
N GLU A 20 1.54 3.05 -17.52
CA GLU A 20 0.81 3.58 -18.69
C GLU A 20 0.61 2.52 -19.78
N ARG A 21 1.64 1.71 -20.06
CA ARG A 21 1.56 0.61 -21.04
C ARG A 21 0.61 -0.52 -20.60
N PHE A 22 0.35 -0.67 -19.31
CA PHE A 22 -0.63 -1.64 -18.80
C PHE A 22 -2.07 -1.39 -19.27
N ALA A 23 -2.41 -0.18 -19.73
CA ALA A 23 -3.76 0.17 -20.18
C ALA A 23 -4.30 -0.79 -21.25
N SER A 24 -3.46 -1.25 -22.18
CA SER A 24 -3.85 -2.17 -23.27
C SER A 24 -3.57 -3.65 -22.99
N SER A 25 -3.11 -4.00 -21.78
CA SER A 25 -2.62 -5.35 -21.46
C SER A 25 -3.71 -6.33 -21.00
N GLY A 26 -4.83 -5.82 -20.45
CA GLY A 26 -5.93 -6.62 -19.94
C GLY A 26 -5.77 -7.04 -18.46
N LEU A 27 -6.84 -7.62 -17.90
CA LEU A 27 -6.92 -8.07 -16.49
C LEU A 27 -6.55 -6.94 -15.50
N GLN A 28 -5.84 -7.27 -14.42
CA GLN A 28 -5.46 -6.32 -13.37
C GLN A 28 -4.49 -5.23 -13.85
N ALA A 29 -3.78 -5.46 -14.96
CA ALA A 29 -2.90 -4.45 -15.54
C ALA A 29 -3.70 -3.23 -15.99
N THR A 30 -4.81 -3.45 -16.72
CA THR A 30 -5.70 -2.37 -17.15
C THR A 30 -6.30 -1.63 -15.96
N GLU A 31 -6.68 -2.34 -14.88
CA GLU A 31 -7.21 -1.71 -13.68
C GLU A 31 -6.18 -0.84 -12.94
N LEU A 32 -4.91 -1.26 -12.89
CA LEU A 32 -3.85 -0.43 -12.31
C LEU A 32 -3.62 0.86 -13.12
N ALA A 33 -3.58 0.77 -14.45
CA ALA A 33 -3.46 1.94 -15.32
C ALA A 33 -4.64 2.90 -15.14
N LYS A 34 -5.86 2.35 -15.02
CA LYS A 34 -7.08 3.10 -14.76
C LYS A 34 -7.06 3.76 -13.37
N ALA A 35 -6.61 3.06 -12.33
CA ALA A 35 -6.48 3.61 -10.99
C ALA A 35 -5.57 4.85 -10.96
N VAL A 36 -4.43 4.81 -11.67
CA VAL A 36 -3.54 5.99 -11.79
C VAL A 36 -4.24 7.17 -12.47
N ARG A 37 -5.04 6.92 -13.51
CA ARG A 37 -5.82 7.99 -14.19
C ARG A 37 -6.85 8.60 -13.23
N VAL A 38 -7.61 7.78 -12.52
CA VAL A 38 -8.62 8.24 -11.53
C VAL A 38 -7.96 9.09 -10.44
N VAL A 39 -6.82 8.66 -9.89
CA VAL A 39 -6.09 9.44 -8.86
C VAL A 39 -5.59 10.77 -9.42
N LYS A 40 -5.10 10.81 -10.67
CA LYS A 40 -4.71 12.06 -11.36
C LYS A 40 -5.91 12.99 -11.58
N GLU A 41 -7.07 12.44 -11.95
CA GLU A 41 -8.32 13.18 -12.13
C GLU A 41 -8.82 13.77 -10.81
N MET A 42 -8.84 13.00 -9.72
CA MET A 42 -9.19 13.49 -8.38
C MET A 42 -8.34 14.70 -7.97
N LYS A 43 -7.02 14.61 -8.19
CA LYS A 43 -6.09 15.72 -7.91
C LYS A 43 -6.41 16.95 -8.76
N SER A 44 -6.63 16.74 -10.06
CA SER A 44 -6.86 17.82 -11.03
C SER A 44 -8.20 18.54 -10.78
N ALA A 45 -9.21 17.78 -10.37
CA ALA A 45 -10.53 18.29 -10.01
C ALA A 45 -10.58 18.91 -8.61
N LYS A 46 -9.48 18.87 -7.84
CA LYS A 46 -9.44 19.28 -6.42
C LYS A 46 -10.56 18.62 -5.60
N ALA A 47 -10.80 17.34 -5.87
CA ALA A 47 -11.81 16.56 -5.16
C ALA A 47 -11.43 16.42 -3.68
N THR A 48 -12.43 16.30 -2.80
CA THR A 48 -12.20 15.86 -1.42
C THR A 48 -11.82 14.38 -1.42
N VAL A 49 -10.62 14.06 -0.97
CA VAL A 49 -10.04 12.72 -1.01
C VAL A 49 -10.22 12.00 0.32
N PHE A 50 -11.01 10.93 0.29
CA PHE A 50 -11.17 9.98 1.39
C PHE A 50 -10.22 8.81 1.17
N LEU A 51 -9.25 8.61 2.07
CA LEU A 51 -8.36 7.46 2.07
C LEU A 51 -8.83 6.44 3.10
N THR A 52 -9.10 5.22 2.64
CA THR A 52 -9.51 4.10 3.50
C THR A 52 -8.56 2.93 3.38
N PHE A 53 -8.19 2.32 4.51
CA PHE A 53 -7.32 1.14 4.55
C PHE A 53 -7.54 0.35 5.85
N THR A 54 -7.11 -0.91 5.84
CA THR A 54 -7.13 -1.82 6.99
C THR A 54 -5.82 -1.78 7.78
N SER A 55 -5.86 -2.22 9.05
CA SER A 55 -4.73 -2.28 10.01
C SER A 55 -3.45 -2.84 9.43
N ASN A 56 -3.54 -3.98 8.74
CA ASN A 56 -2.37 -4.66 8.15
C ASN A 56 -1.56 -3.77 7.20
N MET A 57 -2.17 -2.78 6.56
CA MET A 57 -1.45 -1.84 5.69
C MET A 57 -0.56 -0.89 6.50
N VAL A 58 -0.96 -0.55 7.73
CA VAL A 58 -0.11 0.21 8.68
C VAL A 58 0.96 -0.67 9.32
N SER A 59 0.66 -1.94 9.60
CA SER A 59 1.69 -2.90 10.02
C SER A 59 2.83 -2.96 9.00
N SER A 60 2.48 -2.90 7.72
CA SER A 60 3.43 -2.91 6.60
C SER A 60 4.20 -1.59 6.41
N GLY A 61 5.14 -1.56 5.47
CA GLY A 61 5.84 -0.34 5.07
C GLY A 61 4.99 0.69 4.32
N LEU A 62 3.71 0.40 4.02
CA LEU A 62 2.80 1.38 3.41
C LEU A 62 2.41 2.51 4.36
N ARG A 63 2.59 2.32 5.68
CA ARG A 63 2.40 3.36 6.69
C ARG A 63 3.13 4.66 6.33
N GLU A 64 4.39 4.57 5.91
CA GLU A 64 5.21 5.74 5.55
C GLU A 64 4.65 6.47 4.32
N VAL A 65 4.10 5.73 3.36
CA VAL A 65 3.42 6.30 2.19
C VAL A 65 2.15 7.02 2.61
N PHE A 66 1.33 6.42 3.47
CA PHE A 66 0.11 7.07 3.97
C PHE A 66 0.43 8.33 4.78
N ALA A 67 1.45 8.27 5.64
CA ALA A 67 1.93 9.43 6.40
C ALA A 67 2.42 10.55 5.47
N GLN A 68 3.11 10.22 4.36
CA GLN A 68 3.49 11.18 3.34
C GLN A 68 2.28 11.81 2.66
N LEU A 69 1.29 11.02 2.24
CA LEU A 69 0.07 11.50 1.60
C LEU A 69 -0.70 12.49 2.50
N CYS A 70 -0.78 12.19 3.80
CA CYS A 70 -1.36 13.10 4.79
C CYS A 70 -0.52 14.38 4.95
N ARG A 71 0.80 14.25 5.10
CA ARG A 71 1.72 15.39 5.30
C ARG A 71 1.73 16.35 4.10
N GLU A 72 1.65 15.82 2.90
CA GLU A 72 1.59 16.60 1.65
C GLU A 72 0.17 17.08 1.30
N ARG A 73 -0.82 16.83 2.17
CA ARG A 73 -2.23 17.21 1.99
C ARG A 73 -2.83 16.68 0.69
N PHE A 74 -2.47 15.45 0.32
CA PHE A 74 -3.12 14.73 -0.77
C PHE A 74 -4.46 14.10 -0.33
N VAL A 75 -4.61 13.89 0.98
CA VAL A 75 -5.79 13.26 1.60
C VAL A 75 -6.46 14.27 2.54
N ASP A 76 -7.78 14.35 2.47
CA ASP A 76 -8.59 15.23 3.32
C ASP A 76 -9.19 14.48 4.52
N VAL A 77 -9.58 13.22 4.31
CA VAL A 77 -10.23 12.39 5.33
C VAL A 77 -9.61 10.99 5.34
N VAL A 78 -9.29 10.48 6.53
CA VAL A 78 -8.86 9.10 6.73
C VAL A 78 -9.95 8.32 7.45
N ILE A 79 -10.30 7.15 6.92
CA ILE A 79 -11.21 6.20 7.57
C ILE A 79 -10.48 4.86 7.67
N THR A 80 -10.21 4.41 8.88
CA THR A 80 -9.48 3.17 9.13
C THR A 80 -9.96 2.49 10.41
N ASN A 81 -9.36 1.36 10.76
CA ASN A 81 -9.68 0.60 11.96
C ASN A 81 -8.78 0.98 13.15
N VAL A 82 -9.16 0.56 14.36
CA VAL A 82 -8.42 0.90 15.59
C VAL A 82 -6.96 0.42 15.55
N GLY A 83 -6.71 -0.77 15.00
CA GLY A 83 -5.36 -1.33 14.88
C GLY A 83 -4.41 -0.43 14.08
N SER A 84 -4.88 0.23 13.01
CA SER A 84 -4.07 1.23 12.30
C SER A 84 -3.62 2.40 13.17
N ILE A 85 -4.46 2.86 14.12
CA ILE A 85 -4.12 3.98 15.00
C ILE A 85 -3.08 3.54 16.03
N GLU A 86 -3.30 2.38 16.64
CA GLU A 86 -2.40 1.81 17.65
C GLU A 86 -1.03 1.49 17.05
N GLU A 87 -0.99 0.82 15.89
CA GLU A 87 0.24 0.43 15.22
C GLU A 87 1.03 1.62 14.67
N ASP A 88 0.38 2.68 14.21
CA ASP A 88 1.08 3.92 13.82
C ASP A 88 1.81 4.56 15.01
N ALA A 89 1.17 4.59 16.18
CA ALA A 89 1.77 5.06 17.42
C ALA A 89 2.94 4.15 17.86
N MET A 90 2.74 2.83 17.86
CA MET A 90 3.78 1.85 18.19
C MET A 90 4.99 1.98 17.28
N LYS A 91 4.79 2.12 15.96
CA LYS A 91 5.88 2.28 14.97
C LYS A 91 6.67 3.58 15.12
N SER A 92 6.15 4.55 15.88
CA SER A 92 6.85 5.78 16.24
C SER A 92 7.76 5.59 17.47
N LEU A 93 7.61 4.49 18.20
CA LEU A 93 8.38 4.13 19.39
C LEU A 93 9.35 2.97 19.14
N GLY A 94 9.03 2.07 18.21
CA GLY A 94 9.85 0.90 17.89
C GLY A 94 9.52 0.32 16.50
N GLY A 95 10.41 -0.51 15.96
CA GLY A 95 10.23 -1.10 14.64
C GLY A 95 9.47 -2.44 14.68
N PHE A 96 8.76 -2.74 13.59
CA PHE A 96 8.27 -4.09 13.32
C PHE A 96 9.28 -4.84 12.46
N GLN A 97 9.31 -6.16 12.55
CA GLN A 97 10.31 -7.01 11.89
C GLN A 97 9.68 -7.84 10.76
N ILE A 98 10.43 -8.06 9.68
CA ILE A 98 10.03 -8.97 8.60
C ILE A 98 10.26 -10.42 9.05
N ALA A 99 9.31 -11.30 8.75
CA ALA A 99 9.34 -12.72 9.06
C ALA A 99 8.70 -13.55 7.92
N SER A 100 8.35 -14.81 8.21
CA SER A 100 7.60 -15.68 7.30
C SER A 100 6.11 -15.76 7.65
N PHE A 101 5.28 -16.20 6.70
CA PHE A 101 3.92 -16.67 7.01
C PHE A 101 3.92 -18.01 7.77
N ASP A 102 5.00 -18.78 7.65
CA ASP A 102 5.17 -20.13 8.20
C ASP A 102 5.83 -20.16 9.59
N GLU A 103 5.92 -19.01 10.28
CA GLU A 103 6.47 -18.94 11.63
C GLU A 103 5.68 -19.81 12.63
N ASN A 104 6.39 -20.34 13.64
CA ASN A 104 5.76 -21.12 14.69
C ASN A 104 5.17 -20.21 15.77
N ASP A 105 3.85 -20.05 15.77
CA ASP A 105 3.13 -19.18 16.71
C ASP A 105 3.33 -19.56 18.19
N ALA A 106 3.52 -20.85 18.50
CA ALA A 106 3.78 -21.27 19.88
C ALA A 106 5.16 -20.80 20.36
N ALA A 107 6.16 -20.84 19.48
CA ALA A 107 7.49 -20.31 19.77
C ALA A 107 7.50 -18.77 19.87
N LEU A 108 6.78 -18.09 18.97
CA LEU A 108 6.62 -16.64 19.00
C LEU A 108 5.93 -16.18 20.30
N HIS A 109 4.85 -16.85 20.69
CA HIS A 109 4.15 -16.54 21.94
C HIS A 109 5.07 -16.73 23.15
N ALA A 110 5.84 -17.83 23.20
CA ALA A 110 6.82 -18.06 24.27
C ALA A 110 7.94 -17.01 24.30
N ALA A 111 8.28 -16.42 23.16
CA ALA A 111 9.25 -15.34 23.03
C ALA A 111 8.65 -13.93 23.23
N GLY A 112 7.36 -13.81 23.52
CA GLY A 112 6.70 -12.51 23.67
C GLY A 112 6.59 -11.73 22.36
N ALA A 113 6.25 -12.40 21.26
CA ALA A 113 6.11 -11.79 19.94
C ALA A 113 4.74 -12.10 19.33
N ASN A 114 4.11 -11.09 18.72
CA ASN A 114 2.87 -11.22 17.95
C ASN A 114 3.17 -11.23 16.45
N ARG A 115 2.31 -11.89 15.66
CA ARG A 115 2.46 -12.00 14.21
C ARG A 115 1.27 -11.40 13.44
N VAL A 116 1.58 -10.62 12.41
CA VAL A 116 0.64 -10.10 11.42
C VAL A 116 1.13 -10.54 10.03
N GLY A 117 0.61 -11.67 9.55
CA GLY A 117 1.07 -12.28 8.29
C GLY A 117 2.54 -12.68 8.36
N ASN A 118 3.39 -11.94 7.65
CA ASN A 118 4.85 -12.08 7.64
C ASN A 118 5.57 -10.94 8.36
N ILE A 119 4.92 -10.31 9.33
CA ILE A 119 5.45 -9.22 10.14
C ILE A 119 5.36 -9.61 11.62
N ILE A 120 6.40 -9.32 12.39
CA ILE A 120 6.47 -9.57 13.84
C ILE A 120 6.48 -8.25 14.60
N ILE A 121 5.68 -8.22 15.68
CA ILE A 121 5.56 -7.11 16.62
C ILE A 121 5.99 -7.64 18.00
N PRO A 122 7.16 -7.24 18.51
CA PRO A 122 7.58 -7.58 19.87
C PRO A 122 6.63 -7.00 20.91
N ASN A 123 6.35 -7.75 21.98
CA ASN A 123 5.61 -7.27 23.16
C ASN A 123 6.42 -6.25 23.97
#